data_AF-A0A2A6LD48-F1
#
_entry.id   AF-A0A2A6LD48-F1
#
_cell.length_a   1.000
_cell.length_b   1.000
_cell.length_c   1.000
_cell.angle_alpha   90.00
_cell.angle_beta   90.00
_cell.angle_gamma   90.00
#
_symmetry.space_group_name_H-M   'P 1'
#
loop_
_entity.id
_entity.type
_entity.pdbx_description
1 polymer ?
#
loop_
_entity_poly.entity_id
_entity_poly.type
_entity_poly.pdbx_seq_one_letter_code
_entity_poly.pdbx_strand_id
1 'polypeptide(L)'
;MPLSPSTKIKAPPYPLDQIQETLLGELIKSVKDLAEFEGILLPKSEKELVVKAIHIDSHTVVEILCVLDEVVGFEVGQGAVRPGGYESIQEAVDDVTARMGKLWEKHFEGADA
;
A
#
# COMPACT_ATOMS: atom_id res chain seq x y z
N MET A 1 31.35 -33.88 11.69
CA MET A 1 30.41 -33.08 10.90
C MET A 1 30.35 -31.68 11.49
N PRO A 2 30.43 -30.63 10.68
CA PRO A 2 29.66 -29.43 10.98
C PRO A 2 28.86 -28.99 9.74
N LEU A 3 27.54 -29.00 9.88
CA LEU A 3 26.64 -28.29 8.97
C LEU A 3 26.50 -26.87 9.51
N SER A 4 27.12 -25.91 8.84
CA SER A 4 26.77 -24.51 8.96
C SER A 4 26.47 -23.98 7.58
N PRO A 5 25.19 -23.86 7.17
CA PRO A 5 24.83 -22.87 6.20
C PRO A 5 24.60 -21.57 6.98
N SER A 6 25.58 -20.66 6.95
CA SER A 6 25.28 -19.23 7.04
C SER A 6 24.48 -18.88 5.79
N THR A 7 23.20 -19.24 5.79
CA THR A 7 22.23 -18.75 4.83
C THR A 7 22.07 -17.28 5.16
N LYS A 8 22.85 -16.42 4.49
CA LYS A 8 22.47 -15.02 4.32
C LYS A 8 21.05 -15.07 3.80
N ILE A 9 20.08 -14.80 4.66
CA ILE A 9 18.68 -14.73 4.27
C ILE A 9 18.64 -13.56 3.30
N LYS A 10 18.61 -13.87 1.99
CA LYS A 10 18.31 -12.86 0.99
C LYS A 10 16.96 -12.31 1.41
N ALA A 11 16.90 -11.01 1.71
CA ALA A 11 15.65 -10.31 1.88
C ALA A 11 14.70 -10.77 0.76
N PRO A 12 13.46 -11.18 1.08
CA PRO A 12 12.52 -11.55 0.05
C PRO A 12 12.41 -10.38 -0.94
N PRO A 13 12.19 -10.67 -2.23
CA PRO A 13 11.98 -9.60 -3.20
C PRO A 13 10.75 -8.80 -2.77
N TYR A 14 10.90 -7.48 -2.67
CA TYR A 14 9.81 -6.59 -2.33
C TYR A 14 8.66 -6.79 -3.34
N PRO A 15 7.47 -7.24 -2.91
CA PRO A 15 6.37 -7.59 -3.81
C PRO A 15 5.62 -6.34 -4.28
N LEU A 16 6.34 -5.42 -4.92
CA LEU A 16 5.82 -4.13 -5.42
C LEU A 16 4.56 -4.31 -6.26
N ASP A 17 4.59 -5.21 -7.24
CA ASP A 17 3.45 -5.48 -8.12
C ASP A 17 2.21 -5.91 -7.33
N GLN A 18 2.38 -6.80 -6.34
CA GLN A 18 1.27 -7.31 -5.54
C GLN A 18 0.72 -6.24 -4.60
N ILE A 19 1.60 -5.43 -4.01
CA ILE A 19 1.23 -4.28 -3.19
C ILE A 19 0.44 -3.26 -4.00
N GLN A 20 0.95 -2.88 -5.18
CA GLN A 20 0.28 -1.93 -6.06
C GLN A 20 -1.08 -2.45 -6.52
N GLU A 21 -1.16 -3.71 -6.95
CA GLU A 21 -2.43 -4.31 -7.41
C GLU A 21 -3.45 -4.37 -6.27
N THR A 22 -3.04 -4.81 -5.08
CA THR A 22 -3.90 -4.89 -3.90
C THR A 22 -4.36 -3.50 -3.46
N LEU A 23 -3.44 -2.56 -3.30
CA LEU A 23 -3.72 -1.20 -2.89
C LEU A 23 -4.62 -0.48 -3.89
N LEU A 24 -4.34 -0.61 -5.18
CA LEU A 24 -5.15 -0.03 -6.25
C LEU A 24 -6.57 -0.60 -6.23
N GLY A 25 -6.71 -1.92 -6.14
CA GLY A 25 -8.01 -2.59 -6.09
C GLY A 25 -8.86 -2.14 -4.90
N GLU A 26 -8.24 -2.12 -3.72
CA GLU A 26 -8.93 -1.71 -2.49
C GLU A 26 -9.24 -0.20 -2.48
N LEU A 27 -8.33 0.67 -2.95
CA LEU A 27 -8.62 2.11 -3.08
C LEU A 27 -9.77 2.37 -4.06
N ILE A 28 -9.77 1.69 -5.22
CA ILE A 28 -10.86 1.82 -6.19
C ILE A 28 -12.19 1.40 -5.58
N LYS A 29 -12.20 0.30 -4.82
CA LYS A 29 -13.40 -0.18 -4.13
C LYS A 29 -13.88 0.81 -3.07
N SER A 30 -12.99 1.26 -2.17
CA SER A 30 -13.33 2.24 -1.14
C SER A 30 -13.81 3.57 -1.73
N VAL A 31 -13.19 4.03 -2.82
CA VAL A 31 -13.63 5.23 -3.54
C VAL A 31 -14.99 5.02 -4.20
N LYS A 32 -15.27 3.84 -4.77
CA LYS A 32 -16.59 3.49 -5.32
C LYS A 32 -17.67 3.49 -4.24
N ASP A 33 -17.38 2.86 -3.11
CA ASP A 33 -18.31 2.80 -1.98
C ASP A 33 -18.57 4.19 -1.39
N LEU A 34 -17.52 5.00 -1.20
CA LEU A 34 -17.64 6.39 -0.71
C LEU A 34 -18.42 7.25 -1.69
N ALA A 35 -18.13 7.15 -3.00
CA ALA A 35 -18.83 7.93 -4.01
C ALA A 35 -20.30 7.52 -4.15
N GLU A 36 -20.63 6.23 -4.00
CA GLU A 36 -22.01 5.76 -3.95
C GLU A 36 -22.72 6.33 -2.71
N PHE A 37 -22.05 6.33 -1.56
CA PHE A 37 -22.57 6.88 -0.31
C PHE A 37 -22.80 8.41 -0.38
N GLU A 38 -21.87 9.16 -0.97
CA GLU A 38 -21.96 10.62 -1.11
C GLU A 38 -22.76 11.08 -2.36
N GLY A 39 -23.15 10.15 -3.24
CA GLY A 39 -23.84 10.45 -4.49
C GLY A 39 -22.95 11.10 -5.57
N ILE A 40 -21.63 10.89 -5.49
CA ILE A 40 -20.65 11.40 -6.45
C ILE A 40 -20.65 10.51 -7.71
N LEU A 41 -20.77 11.12 -8.88
CA LEU A 41 -20.66 10.41 -10.14
C LEU A 41 -19.18 10.05 -10.44
N LEU A 42 -18.88 8.76 -10.35
CA LEU A 42 -17.59 8.23 -10.77
C LEU A 42 -17.55 7.99 -12.28
N PRO A 43 -16.39 8.20 -12.94
CA PRO A 43 -16.20 7.81 -14.32
C PRO A 43 -16.32 6.28 -14.46
N LYS A 44 -16.82 5.83 -15.61
CA LYS A 44 -16.94 4.40 -15.93
C LYS A 44 -15.57 3.75 -16.19
N SER A 45 -14.57 4.54 -16.54
CA SER A 45 -13.22 4.09 -16.82
C SER A 45 -12.38 4.11 -15.54
N GLU A 46 -11.80 2.98 -15.18
CA GLU A 46 -10.92 2.88 -14.01
C GLU A 46 -9.67 3.76 -14.15
N LYS A 47 -9.11 3.85 -15.36
CA LYS A 47 -7.98 4.74 -15.63
C LYS A 47 -8.30 6.21 -15.34
N GLU A 48 -9.53 6.63 -15.66
CA GLU A 48 -9.98 8.00 -15.34
C GLU A 48 -10.25 8.16 -13.85
N LEU A 49 -10.76 7.12 -13.17
CA LEU A 49 -10.97 7.12 -11.74
C LEU A 49 -9.64 7.29 -10.98
N VAL A 50 -8.59 6.61 -11.43
CA VAL A 50 -7.28 6.61 -10.76
C VAL A 50 -6.63 7.99 -10.75
N VAL A 51 -6.78 8.73 -11.85
CA VAL A 51 -6.24 10.09 -12.02
C VAL A 51 -7.24 11.18 -11.61
N LYS A 52 -8.46 10.81 -11.21
CA LYS A 52 -9.47 11.78 -10.80
C LYS A 52 -9.08 12.38 -9.45
N ALA A 53 -9.29 13.68 -9.32
CA ALA A 53 -9.18 14.36 -8.05
C ALA A 53 -10.30 13.88 -7.12
N ILE A 54 -9.95 13.01 -6.17
CA ILE A 54 -10.84 12.42 -5.18
C ILE A 54 -10.07 12.46 -3.87
N HIS A 55 -10.64 13.14 -2.89
CA HIS A 55 -10.09 13.16 -1.55
C HIS A 55 -10.23 11.78 -0.92
N ILE A 56 -9.11 11.19 -0.54
CA ILE A 56 -9.04 9.89 0.14
C ILE A 56 -8.48 10.14 1.52
N ASP A 57 -9.29 9.92 2.54
CA ASP A 57 -8.86 10.10 3.91
C ASP A 57 -7.78 9.09 4.30
N SER A 58 -6.87 9.53 5.17
CA SER A 58 -5.82 8.65 5.69
C SER A 58 -6.39 7.45 6.44
N HIS A 59 -7.59 7.55 7.00
CA HIS A 59 -8.26 6.42 7.65
C HIS A 59 -8.58 5.32 6.64
N THR A 60 -9.17 5.67 5.50
CA THR A 60 -9.44 4.73 4.41
C THR A 60 -8.18 3.99 3.98
N VAL A 61 -7.06 4.71 3.85
CA VAL A 61 -5.79 4.09 3.47
C VAL A 61 -5.23 3.20 4.58
N VAL A 62 -5.37 3.59 5.85
CA VAL A 62 -4.98 2.76 7.00
C VAL A 62 -5.79 1.46 7.07
N GLU A 63 -7.07 1.47 6.73
CA GLU A 63 -7.86 0.23 6.64
C GLU A 63 -7.32 -0.71 5.55
N ILE A 64 -6.87 -0.14 4.42
CA ILE A 64 -6.28 -0.90 3.32
C ILE A 64 -4.90 -1.44 3.70
N LEU A 65 -4.14 -0.74 4.53
CA LEU A 65 -2.86 -1.25 5.03
C LEU A 65 -3.02 -2.58 5.76
N CYS A 66 -4.11 -2.80 6.50
CA CYS A 66 -4.36 -4.08 7.15
C CYS A 66 -4.36 -5.26 6.16
N VAL A 67 -4.83 -5.03 4.92
CA VAL A 67 -4.78 -6.04 3.85
C VAL A 67 -3.35 -6.22 3.34
N LEU A 68 -2.60 -5.11 3.24
CA LEU A 68 -1.18 -5.15 2.84
C LEU A 68 -0.30 -5.83 3.88
N ASP A 69 -0.64 -5.76 5.17
CA ASP A 69 0.07 -6.46 6.25
C ASP A 69 0.10 -7.98 6.01
N GLU A 70 -1.02 -8.54 5.53
CA GLU A 70 -1.12 -9.95 5.16
C GLU A 70 -0.25 -10.27 3.92
N VAL A 71 -0.08 -9.30 3.01
CA VAL A 71 0.75 -9.44 1.81
C VAL A 71 2.24 -9.39 2.15
N VAL A 72 2.66 -8.42 2.97
CA VAL A 72 4.08 -8.23 3.32
C VAL A 72 4.54 -9.12 4.48
N GLY A 73 3.60 -9.64 5.27
CA GLY A 73 3.87 -10.53 6.41
C GLY A 73 4.39 -9.81 7.66
N PHE A 74 4.24 -8.49 7.74
CA PHE A 74 4.56 -7.67 8.92
C PHE A 74 3.58 -6.50 9.04
N GLU A 75 3.45 -5.94 10.23
CA GLU A 75 2.56 -4.81 10.48
C GLU A 75 3.09 -3.53 9.81
N VAL A 76 2.41 -3.09 8.76
CA VAL A 76 2.63 -1.82 8.08
C VAL A 76 1.93 -0.75 8.90
N GLY A 77 2.65 -0.17 9.84
CA GLY A 77 2.11 0.90 10.66
C GLY A 77 1.73 2.16 9.86
N GLN A 78 1.07 3.11 10.52
CA GLN A 78 0.66 4.41 9.96
C GLN A 78 1.80 5.22 9.31
N GLY A 79 3.07 4.85 9.54
CA GLY A 79 4.22 5.43 8.84
C GLY A 79 4.22 5.19 7.33
N ALA A 80 3.47 4.20 6.84
CA ALA A 80 3.25 3.97 5.42
C ALA A 80 2.17 4.86 4.80
N VAL A 81 1.50 5.69 5.59
CA VAL A 81 0.45 6.60 5.13
C VAL A 81 0.83 8.03 5.41
N ARG A 82 0.46 8.92 4.50
CA ARG A 82 0.59 10.35 4.68
C ARG A 82 -0.56 10.88 5.56
N PRO A 83 -0.25 11.63 6.63
CA PRO A 83 -1.29 12.30 7.40
C PRO A 83 -1.99 13.38 6.55
N GLY A 84 -3.31 13.44 6.64
CA GLY A 84 -4.14 14.37 5.86
C GLY A 84 -4.76 13.78 4.60
N GLY A 85 -4.44 12.53 4.26
CA GLY A 85 -5.01 11.84 3.10
C GLY A 85 -4.31 12.17 1.79
N TYR A 86 -5.02 11.90 0.70
CA TYR A 86 -4.53 11.98 -0.68
C TYR A 86 -5.57 12.63 -1.59
N GLU A 87 -5.11 13.34 -2.62
CA GLU A 87 -6.01 14.00 -3.58
C GLU A 87 -6.38 13.10 -4.78
N SER A 88 -5.75 11.93 -4.91
CA SER A 88 -6.10 10.95 -5.94
C SER A 88 -5.65 9.54 -5.56
N ILE A 89 -6.24 8.53 -6.22
CA ILE A 89 -5.84 7.13 -6.06
C ILE A 89 -4.40 6.93 -6.51
N GLN A 90 -4.01 7.54 -7.63
CA GLN A 90 -2.63 7.45 -8.12
C GLN A 90 -1.64 7.99 -7.07
N GLU A 91 -1.92 9.16 -6.47
CA GLU A 91 -1.05 9.73 -5.45
C GLU A 91 -0.94 8.84 -4.22
N ALA A 92 -2.07 8.26 -3.77
CA ALA A 92 -2.09 7.30 -2.67
C ALA A 92 -1.24 6.06 -2.99
N VAL A 93 -1.40 5.49 -4.19
CA VAL A 93 -0.62 4.32 -4.62
C VAL A 93 0.88 4.63 -4.65
N ASP A 94 1.28 5.74 -5.28
CA ASP A 94 2.69 6.14 -5.38
C ASP A 94 3.32 6.37 -3.99
N ASP A 95 2.68 7.17 -3.13
CA ASP A 95 3.23 7.52 -1.81
C ASP A 95 3.27 6.30 -0.86
N VAL A 96 2.19 5.52 -0.79
CA VAL A 96 2.15 4.32 0.07
C VAL A 96 3.17 3.29 -0.41
N THR A 97 3.25 3.03 -1.72
CA THR A 97 4.22 2.08 -2.29
C THR A 97 5.65 2.53 -2.03
N ALA A 98 5.94 3.83 -2.16
CA ALA A 98 7.26 4.38 -1.87
C ALA A 98 7.64 4.25 -0.38
N ARG A 99 6.67 4.44 0.53
CA ARG A 99 6.89 4.27 1.98
C ARG A 99 7.04 2.80 2.36
N MET A 100 6.24 1.92 1.78
CA MET A 100 6.35 0.48 1.97
C MET A 100 7.70 -0.05 1.49
N GLY A 101 8.24 0.47 0.38
CA GLY A 101 9.60 0.14 -0.05
C GLY A 101 10.63 0.47 1.03
N LYS A 102 10.56 1.68 1.62
CA LYS A 102 11.45 2.07 2.72
C LYS A 102 11.25 1.24 3.99
N LEU A 103 10.01 0.86 4.31
CA LEU A 103 9.70 0.00 5.46
C LEU A 103 10.23 -1.42 5.23
N TRP A 104 10.09 -1.94 4.02
CA TRP A 104 10.63 -3.23 3.62
C TRP A 104 12.15 -3.24 3.76
N GLU A 105 12.83 -2.26 3.16
CA GLU A 105 14.27 -2.07 3.33
C GLU A 105 14.63 -2.00 4.81
N LYS A 106 13.97 -1.16 5.61
CA LYS A 106 14.26 -1.05 7.05
C LYS A 106 14.04 -2.36 7.82
N HIS A 107 13.00 -3.13 7.48
CA HIS A 107 12.65 -4.37 8.16
C HIS A 107 13.65 -5.49 7.84
N PHE A 108 14.06 -5.61 6.57
CA PHE A 108 14.97 -6.67 6.12
C PHE A 108 16.46 -6.28 6.17
N GLU A 109 16.80 -5.00 6.04
CA GLU A 109 18.16 -4.46 6.17
C GLU A 109 18.52 -4.20 7.65
N GLY A 110 17.54 -3.92 8.50
CA GLY A 110 17.72 -3.73 9.94
C GLY A 110 17.82 -5.02 10.78
N ALA A 111 17.78 -6.20 10.16
CA ALA A 111 17.93 -7.49 10.85
C ALA A 111 19.40 -7.92 11.06
N ASP A 112 20.37 -7.07 10.69
CA ASP A 112 21.81 -7.24 10.96
C ASP A 112 22.29 -6.13 11.92
N ALA A 113 21.85 -6.20 13.19
CA ALA A 113 22.47 -5.45 14.29
C ALA A 113 22.28 -6.17 15.63
#